data_AF-K0S9M7-F1
#
_entry.id   AF-K0S9M7-F1
#
_cell.length_a   1.000
_cell.length_b   1.000
_cell.length_c   1.000
_cell.angle_alpha   90.00
_cell.angle_beta   90.00
_cell.angle_gamma   90.00
#
_symmetry.space_group_name_H-M   'P 1'
#
loop_
_entity.id
_entity.type
_entity.pdbx_description
1 polymer ?
#
loop_
_entity_poly.entity_id
_entity_poly.type
_entity_poly.pdbx_seq_one_letter_code
_entity_poly.pdbx_strand_id
1 'polypeptide(L)'
;DFWIAAGNAVIRQTSINNTLDMRGSFRWGRRDQLSCPGSGDRVPAPTGCDATEAAMIERMGLTWRDAVALMGAHTLGRGDIRFSGHHGTWSNTNVTALVFDKRYFEAAHGNAWRPRANPGPTTNDFTTGKLTDGGNIRLMLKTDLCLTMDVRNVDTQPCCSRTDLFYPHVENDCPPQMSRCPLENMCPTQMRRCPMYPDFHPWMEAVEAFEEMRSSDWVTNQPFYSSFEDAWSKATSVGRIDGLRSLRESCDADDLFQ
;
A
#
# COMPACT_ATOMS: atom_id res chain seq x y z
N ASP A 1 13.33 -2.67 -20.36
CA ASP A 1 14.23 -3.39 -19.42
C ASP A 1 14.85 -2.51 -18.35
N PHE A 2 15.42 -1.36 -18.74
CA PHE A 2 16.07 -0.40 -17.83
C PHE A 2 15.26 -0.10 -16.56
N TRP A 3 13.98 0.27 -16.69
CA TRP A 3 13.13 0.63 -15.55
C TRP A 3 12.99 -0.47 -14.50
N ILE A 4 12.84 -1.72 -14.94
CA ILE A 4 12.73 -2.86 -14.03
C ILE A 4 14.08 -3.19 -13.40
N ALA A 5 15.17 -3.16 -14.17
CA ALA A 5 16.51 -3.37 -13.64
C ALA A 5 16.89 -2.31 -12.58
N ALA A 6 16.51 -1.05 -12.80
CA ALA A 6 16.69 0.03 -11.83
C ALA A 6 15.88 -0.22 -10.54
N GLY A 7 14.61 -0.64 -10.67
CA GLY A 7 13.79 -1.04 -9.52
C GLY A 7 14.42 -2.18 -8.72
N ASN A 8 14.88 -3.25 -9.38
CA ASN A 8 15.57 -4.37 -8.74
C ASN A 8 16.84 -3.90 -8.00
N ALA A 9 17.61 -3.00 -8.61
CA ALA A 9 18.81 -2.44 -8.01
C ALA A 9 18.48 -1.65 -6.74
N VAL A 10 17.45 -0.79 -6.77
CA VAL A 10 17.02 -0.02 -5.59
C VAL A 10 16.59 -0.95 -4.47
N ILE A 11 15.77 -1.97 -4.76
CA ILE A 11 15.29 -2.93 -3.75
C ILE A 11 16.48 -3.67 -3.13
N ARG A 12 17.41 -4.16 -3.96
CA ARG A 12 18.64 -4.79 -3.46
C ARG A 12 19.40 -3.86 -2.53
N GLN A 13 19.70 -2.63 -2.96
CA GLN A 13 20.52 -1.68 -2.20
C GLN A 13 19.86 -1.18 -0.91
N THR A 14 18.53 -1.26 -0.82
CA THR A 14 17.77 -0.78 0.34
C THR A 14 17.28 -1.91 1.24
N SER A 15 17.32 -3.16 0.78
CA SER A 15 17.01 -4.33 1.61
C SER A 15 18.05 -4.54 2.71
N ILE A 16 17.64 -5.18 3.81
CA ILE A 16 18.51 -5.45 4.94
C ILE A 16 19.70 -6.28 4.46
N ASN A 17 20.92 -5.75 4.68
CA ASN A 17 22.18 -6.36 4.25
C ASN A 17 22.26 -6.71 2.75
N ASN A 18 21.49 -6.04 1.90
CA ASN A 18 21.35 -6.34 0.47
C ASN A 18 20.91 -7.78 0.16
N THR A 19 20.10 -8.38 1.05
CA THR A 19 19.75 -9.80 0.97
C THR A 19 18.66 -10.13 -0.06
N LEU A 20 17.83 -9.15 -0.46
CA LEU A 20 16.84 -9.34 -1.51
C LEU A 20 17.45 -8.97 -2.88
N ASP A 21 18.06 -9.95 -3.56
CA ASP A 21 18.67 -9.78 -4.88
C ASP A 21 17.85 -10.47 -5.99
N MET A 22 16.96 -9.70 -6.63
CA MET A 22 16.07 -10.18 -7.68
C MET A 22 16.74 -10.30 -9.06
N ARG A 23 18.07 -10.47 -9.12
CA ARG A 23 18.79 -10.70 -10.39
C ARG A 23 18.36 -12.02 -11.05
N GLY A 24 18.09 -13.06 -10.26
CA GLY A 24 17.69 -14.39 -10.78
C GLY A 24 16.28 -14.41 -11.37
N SER A 25 15.39 -13.58 -10.84
CA SER A 25 14.00 -13.42 -11.30
C SER A 25 13.86 -12.41 -12.44
N PHE A 26 14.85 -11.54 -12.69
CA PHE A 26 14.82 -10.61 -13.80
C PHE A 26 14.70 -11.31 -15.17
N ARG A 27 13.77 -10.81 -16.00
CA ARG A 27 13.60 -11.21 -17.39
C ARG A 27 13.81 -10.01 -18.29
N TRP A 28 14.64 -10.16 -19.31
CA TRP A 28 14.93 -9.14 -20.32
C TRP A 28 14.20 -9.46 -21.64
N GLY A 29 14.20 -8.48 -22.55
CA GLY A 29 13.59 -8.59 -23.87
C GLY A 29 12.36 -7.72 -24.07
N ARG A 30 12.08 -6.74 -23.18
CA ARG A 30 11.03 -5.75 -23.42
C ARG A 30 11.45 -4.86 -24.59
N ARG A 31 10.53 -4.64 -25.53
CA ARG A 31 10.73 -3.73 -26.67
C ARG A 31 10.10 -2.39 -26.33
N ASP A 32 10.85 -1.32 -26.56
CA ASP A 32 10.34 0.03 -26.37
C ASP A 32 9.26 0.32 -27.43
N GLN A 33 8.22 1.04 -27.02
CA GLN A 33 7.14 1.51 -27.89
C GLN A 33 7.15 3.05 -27.90
N LEU A 34 6.91 3.64 -29.07
CA LEU A 34 6.87 5.11 -29.22
C LEU A 34 5.60 5.73 -28.63
N SER A 35 4.51 4.97 -28.55
CA SER A 35 3.24 5.42 -27.98
C SER A 35 2.49 4.27 -27.35
N CYS A 36 1.84 4.55 -26.23
CA CYS A 36 0.95 3.63 -25.52
C CYS A 36 -0.10 4.47 -24.77
N PRO A 37 -1.10 5.01 -25.48
CA PRO A 37 -2.09 5.93 -24.91
C PRO A 37 -2.82 5.31 -23.71
N GLY A 38 -3.03 6.10 -22.66
CA GLY A 38 -3.74 5.67 -21.45
C GLY A 38 -2.96 4.71 -20.55
N SER A 39 -1.70 4.38 -20.86
CA SER A 39 -0.89 3.48 -20.02
C SER A 39 -0.73 3.95 -18.57
N GLY A 40 -0.65 5.27 -18.36
CA GLY A 40 -0.59 5.88 -17.02
C GLY A 40 -1.89 5.76 -16.22
N ASP A 41 -3.03 5.61 -16.89
CA ASP A 41 -4.35 5.52 -16.26
C ASP A 41 -4.68 4.10 -15.78
N ARG A 42 -3.79 3.14 -16.05
CA ARG A 42 -4.00 1.72 -15.73
C ARG A 42 -3.62 1.34 -14.30
N VAL A 43 -3.00 2.23 -13.55
CA VAL A 43 -2.62 2.02 -12.14
C VAL A 43 -3.83 2.19 -11.21
N PRO A 44 -3.84 1.57 -10.01
CA PRO A 44 -4.94 1.72 -9.08
C PRO A 44 -5.06 3.17 -8.58
N ALA A 45 -6.28 3.70 -8.54
CA ALA A 45 -6.59 4.91 -7.78
C ALA A 45 -6.49 4.61 -6.27
N PRO A 46 -6.19 5.61 -5.41
CA PRO A 46 -6.00 5.38 -3.97
C PRO A 46 -7.32 5.11 -3.21
N THR A 47 -8.43 4.81 -3.89
CA THR A 47 -9.80 4.85 -3.33
C THR A 47 -10.18 3.66 -2.44
N GLY A 48 -9.42 2.56 -2.46
CA GLY A 48 -9.68 1.37 -1.63
C GLY A 48 -9.44 0.07 -2.39
N CYS A 49 -9.86 -1.06 -1.81
CA CYS A 49 -9.52 -2.38 -2.34
C CYS A 49 -10.21 -2.70 -3.66
N ASP A 50 -11.36 -2.11 -3.98
CA ASP A 50 -11.96 -2.25 -5.31
C ASP A 50 -11.00 -1.77 -6.42
N ALA A 51 -10.22 -0.71 -6.16
CA ALA A 51 -9.23 -0.20 -7.12
C ALA A 51 -8.00 -1.11 -7.22
N THR A 52 -7.54 -1.64 -6.08
CA THR A 52 -6.46 -2.66 -6.04
C THR A 52 -6.88 -3.93 -6.77
N GLU A 53 -8.10 -4.41 -6.53
CA GLU A 53 -8.70 -5.59 -7.16
C GLU A 53 -8.76 -5.42 -8.68
N ALA A 54 -9.36 -4.32 -9.14
CA ALA A 54 -9.48 -4.03 -10.56
C ALA A 54 -8.12 -3.93 -11.27
N ALA A 55 -7.09 -3.37 -10.61
CA ALA A 55 -5.76 -3.23 -11.19
C ALA A 55 -4.95 -4.53 -11.15
N MET A 56 -4.73 -5.08 -9.96
CA MET A 56 -3.76 -6.15 -9.74
C MET A 56 -4.37 -7.53 -9.97
N ILE A 57 -5.61 -7.76 -9.54
CA ILE A 57 -6.23 -9.07 -9.60
C ILE A 57 -6.90 -9.25 -10.97
N GLU A 58 -7.82 -8.36 -11.34
CA GLU A 58 -8.62 -8.54 -12.56
C GLU A 58 -7.83 -8.29 -13.84
N ARG A 59 -7.04 -7.20 -13.90
CA ARG A 59 -6.29 -6.79 -15.10
C ARG A 59 -4.91 -7.44 -15.22
N MET A 60 -4.20 -7.62 -14.12
CA MET A 60 -2.86 -8.24 -14.14
C MET A 60 -2.87 -9.75 -13.84
N GLY A 61 -3.96 -10.30 -13.29
CA GLY A 61 -4.07 -11.73 -12.97
C GLY A 61 -3.25 -12.15 -11.75
N LEU A 62 -2.90 -11.21 -10.87
CA LEU A 62 -2.20 -11.49 -9.62
C LEU A 62 -3.17 -12.01 -8.55
N THR A 63 -2.67 -12.69 -7.53
CA THR A 63 -3.49 -13.03 -6.35
C THR A 63 -3.51 -11.89 -5.32
N TRP A 64 -4.37 -11.96 -4.31
CA TRP A 64 -4.33 -10.98 -3.22
C TRP A 64 -3.02 -11.06 -2.44
N ARG A 65 -2.44 -12.26 -2.26
CA ARG A 65 -1.10 -12.40 -1.70
C ARG A 65 -0.06 -11.60 -2.50
N ASP A 66 -0.08 -11.72 -3.82
CA ASP A 66 0.85 -10.98 -4.69
C ASP A 66 0.64 -9.46 -4.56
N ALA A 67 -0.61 -9.00 -4.55
CA ALA A 67 -0.95 -7.59 -4.37
C ALA A 67 -0.44 -7.04 -3.03
N VAL A 68 -0.69 -7.75 -1.92
CA VAL A 68 -0.21 -7.37 -0.58
C VAL A 68 1.31 -7.30 -0.52
N ALA A 69 2.01 -8.25 -1.15
CA ALA A 69 3.47 -8.22 -1.25
C ALA A 69 3.93 -6.95 -1.98
N LEU A 70 3.38 -6.66 -3.15
CA LEU A 70 3.75 -5.47 -3.94
C LEU A 70 3.46 -4.17 -3.19
N MET A 71 2.34 -4.09 -2.46
CA MET A 71 2.00 -2.93 -1.61
C MET A 71 3.04 -2.70 -0.51
N GLY A 72 3.76 -3.74 -0.07
CA GLY A 72 4.89 -3.63 0.85
C GLY A 72 6.02 -2.71 0.36
N ALA A 73 6.09 -2.41 -0.94
CA ALA A 73 7.02 -1.41 -1.48
C ALA A 73 6.84 -0.01 -0.87
N HIS A 74 5.65 0.30 -0.32
CA HIS A 74 5.40 1.55 0.41
C HIS A 74 6.25 1.71 1.68
N THR A 75 7.02 0.70 2.11
CA THR A 75 8.08 0.91 3.12
C THR A 75 9.10 1.97 2.69
N LEU A 76 9.30 2.13 1.36
CA LEU A 76 10.21 3.10 0.79
C LEU A 76 9.51 4.43 0.47
N GLY A 77 10.13 5.53 0.86
CA GLY A 77 9.77 6.88 0.43
C GLY A 77 8.54 7.48 1.14
N ARG A 78 7.81 8.32 0.38
CA ARG A 78 6.72 9.17 0.88
C ARG A 78 5.84 9.69 -0.26
N GLY A 79 4.62 10.07 0.07
CA GLY A 79 3.74 10.86 -0.80
C GLY A 79 4.08 12.35 -0.80
N ASP A 80 3.95 12.99 -1.96
CA ASP A 80 4.07 14.44 -2.15
C ASP A 80 2.76 14.98 -2.75
N ILE A 81 2.21 16.01 -2.11
CA ILE A 81 0.92 16.60 -2.49
C ILE A 81 0.90 17.08 -3.95
N ARG A 82 2.03 17.48 -4.52
CA ARG A 82 2.12 18.00 -5.89
C ARG A 82 1.97 16.92 -6.95
N PHE A 83 2.29 15.66 -6.61
CA PHE A 83 2.25 14.54 -7.56
C PHE A 83 1.02 13.67 -7.39
N SER A 84 0.61 13.39 -6.15
CA SER A 84 -0.51 12.47 -5.87
C SER A 84 -1.67 13.11 -5.12
N GLY A 85 -1.54 14.34 -4.65
CA GLY A 85 -2.50 14.94 -3.71
C GLY A 85 -2.38 14.40 -2.27
N HIS A 86 -1.49 13.43 -2.02
CA HIS A 86 -1.30 12.80 -0.72
C HIS A 86 0.07 13.13 -0.14
N HIS A 87 0.10 13.74 1.06
CA HIS A 87 1.34 14.13 1.73
C HIS A 87 1.58 13.36 3.03
N GLY A 88 2.76 12.75 3.12
CA GLY A 88 3.26 12.08 4.31
C GLY A 88 4.03 10.80 3.96
N THR A 89 4.49 10.09 4.99
CA THR A 89 5.29 8.87 4.83
C THR A 89 4.65 7.68 5.54
N TRP A 90 4.81 6.49 4.96
CA TRP A 90 4.46 5.20 5.54
C TRP A 90 5.44 4.74 6.62
N SER A 91 6.64 5.32 6.67
CA SER A 91 7.74 4.96 7.57
C SER A 91 7.94 5.96 8.72
N ASN A 92 8.38 5.46 9.89
CA ASN A 92 8.43 6.27 11.12
C ASN A 92 9.46 7.40 11.06
N THR A 93 10.47 7.30 10.20
CA THR A 93 11.48 8.35 10.00
C THR A 93 11.90 8.40 8.54
N ASN A 94 12.58 9.47 8.13
CA ASN A 94 13.20 9.54 6.79
C ASN A 94 14.26 8.45 6.59
N VAL A 95 14.93 8.00 7.66
CA VAL A 95 15.96 6.95 7.58
C VAL A 95 15.32 5.59 7.35
N THR A 96 14.25 5.26 8.07
CA THR A 96 13.54 3.99 7.86
C THR A 96 12.78 3.96 6.54
N ALA A 97 12.39 5.12 6.00
CA ALA A 97 11.84 5.26 4.65
C ALA A 97 12.85 4.97 3.51
N LEU A 98 14.12 4.72 3.83
CA LEU A 98 15.15 4.32 2.86
C LEU A 98 15.52 2.83 3.00
N VAL A 99 14.81 2.08 3.85
CA VAL A 99 15.04 0.66 4.09
C VAL A 99 13.86 -0.15 3.57
N PHE A 100 14.14 -1.09 2.69
CA PHE A 100 13.15 -2.00 2.15
C PHE A 100 12.95 -3.16 3.12
N ASP A 101 11.93 -3.08 3.96
CA ASP A 101 11.61 -4.11 4.95
C ASP A 101 10.11 -4.15 5.30
N LYS A 102 9.74 -5.04 6.23
CA LYS A 102 8.37 -5.26 6.67
C LYS A 102 7.72 -4.11 7.46
N ARG A 103 8.42 -2.99 7.71
CA ARG A 103 7.90 -1.92 8.59
C ARG A 103 6.63 -1.28 8.06
N TYR A 104 6.36 -1.32 6.76
CA TYR A 104 5.07 -0.94 6.19
C TYR A 104 3.89 -1.66 6.88
N PHE A 105 3.99 -2.99 7.03
CA PHE A 105 2.93 -3.80 7.65
C PHE A 105 2.77 -3.49 9.15
N GLU A 106 3.90 -3.37 9.86
CA GLU A 106 3.92 -3.00 11.29
C GLU A 106 3.36 -1.59 11.51
N ALA A 107 3.64 -0.66 10.59
CA ALA A 107 3.10 0.68 10.61
C ALA A 107 1.58 0.71 10.40
N ALA A 108 1.07 -0.02 9.42
CA ALA A 108 -0.36 -0.09 9.13
C ALA A 108 -1.14 -0.73 10.29
N HIS A 109 -0.61 -1.80 10.90
CA HIS A 109 -1.25 -2.48 12.02
C HIS A 109 -1.05 -1.78 13.38
N GLY A 110 0.16 -1.31 13.66
CA GLY A 110 0.58 -0.89 15.01
C GLY A 110 0.20 0.54 15.41
N ASN A 111 -0.34 1.34 14.49
CA ASN A 111 -0.72 2.73 14.75
C ASN A 111 -2.24 2.92 14.74
N ALA A 112 -2.70 3.93 15.49
CA ALA A 112 -4.06 4.42 15.43
C ALA A 112 -4.24 5.35 14.22
N TRP A 113 -4.84 4.82 13.15
CA TRP A 113 -5.15 5.54 11.92
C TRP A 113 -6.59 6.02 11.94
N ARG A 114 -6.78 7.26 11.52
CA ARG A 114 -8.09 7.85 11.23
C ARG A 114 -8.08 8.50 9.85
N PRO A 115 -9.22 8.56 9.15
CA PRO A 115 -9.32 9.32 7.92
C PRO A 115 -8.79 10.74 8.15
N ARG A 116 -7.95 11.21 7.23
CA ARG A 116 -7.59 12.63 7.26
C ARG A 116 -8.85 13.43 6.94
N ALA A 117 -9.05 14.58 7.56
CA ALA A 117 -10.03 15.53 7.04
C ALA A 117 -9.26 16.66 6.36
N ASN A 118 -9.51 16.84 5.07
CA ASN A 118 -9.12 18.03 4.33
C ASN A 118 -10.40 18.76 3.87
N PRO A 119 -10.34 20.08 3.61
CA PRO A 119 -11.46 20.86 3.09
C PRO A 119 -11.76 20.59 1.58
N GLY A 120 -11.73 19.31 1.15
CA GLY A 120 -11.99 18.87 -0.23
C GLY A 120 -12.79 17.56 -0.29
N PRO A 121 -13.20 17.08 -1.50
CA PRO A 121 -14.28 16.11 -1.65
C PRO A 121 -14.06 14.75 -0.98
N THR A 122 -12.83 14.24 -0.92
CA THR A 122 -12.47 13.02 -0.18
C THR A 122 -10.95 12.98 -0.08
N THR A 123 -10.39 12.78 1.11
CA THR A 123 -9.00 12.33 1.19
C THR A 123 -9.02 10.83 1.23
N ASN A 124 -8.55 10.20 0.16
CA ASN A 124 -8.34 8.76 0.10
C ASN A 124 -7.13 8.32 0.95
N ASP A 125 -6.93 8.97 2.10
CA ASP A 125 -5.83 8.74 3.01
C ASP A 125 -6.21 8.94 4.48
N PHE A 126 -5.35 8.38 5.31
CA PHE A 126 -5.40 8.33 6.75
C PHE A 126 -4.16 8.99 7.34
N THR A 127 -4.31 9.48 8.55
CA THR A 127 -3.23 10.04 9.36
C THR A 127 -3.34 9.52 10.78
N THR A 128 -2.20 9.46 11.47
CA THR A 128 -2.18 9.25 12.92
C THR A 128 -2.42 10.56 13.68
N GLY A 129 -2.44 11.71 12.99
CA GLY A 129 -2.45 13.03 13.64
C GLY A 129 -1.12 13.40 14.31
N LYS A 130 -0.11 12.52 14.26
CA LYS A 130 1.23 12.72 14.83
C LYS A 130 2.24 13.01 13.73
N LEU A 131 3.26 13.79 14.09
CA LEU A 131 4.48 13.89 13.30
C LEU A 131 5.41 12.72 13.64
N THR A 132 6.18 12.29 12.65
CA THR A 132 7.36 11.43 12.83
C THR A 132 8.46 12.16 13.60
N ASP A 133 9.46 11.41 14.09
CA ASP A 133 10.65 11.99 14.72
C ASP A 133 11.45 12.92 13.77
N GLY A 134 11.20 12.82 12.46
CA GLY A 134 11.74 13.70 11.43
C GLY A 134 10.80 14.82 10.96
N GLY A 135 9.69 15.05 11.66
CA GLY A 135 8.73 16.13 11.37
C GLY A 135 7.80 15.87 10.18
N ASN A 136 7.83 14.68 9.54
CA ASN A 136 6.88 14.32 8.49
C ASN A 136 5.56 13.85 9.08
N ILE A 137 4.47 14.12 8.35
CA ILE A 137 3.15 13.57 8.63
C ILE A 137 3.12 12.07 8.30
N ARG A 138 2.47 11.25 9.13
CA ARG A 138 2.20 9.84 8.85
C ARG A 138 1.07 9.69 7.83
N LEU A 139 1.26 8.80 6.87
CA LEU A 139 0.32 8.54 5.78
C LEU A 139 0.07 7.03 5.63
N MET A 140 -1.20 6.68 5.44
CA MET A 140 -1.64 5.45 4.78
C MET A 140 -2.78 5.82 3.83
N LEU A 141 -2.80 5.30 2.63
CA LEU A 141 -3.91 5.44 1.69
C LEU A 141 -5.07 4.50 2.07
N LYS A 142 -6.27 4.73 1.54
CA LYS A 142 -7.36 3.75 1.66
C LYS A 142 -6.95 2.40 1.07
N THR A 143 -6.21 2.39 -0.03
CA THR A 143 -5.65 1.16 -0.63
C THR A 143 -4.67 0.41 0.27
N ASP A 144 -4.02 1.09 1.22
CA ASP A 144 -3.10 0.44 2.16
C ASP A 144 -3.87 -0.23 3.31
N LEU A 145 -4.81 0.52 3.90
CA LEU A 145 -5.58 0.03 5.05
C LEU A 145 -6.73 -0.90 4.66
N CYS A 146 -7.18 -0.86 3.40
CA CYS A 146 -8.20 -1.79 2.93
C CYS A 146 -7.73 -3.25 2.96
N LEU A 147 -6.41 -3.50 3.01
CA LEU A 147 -5.84 -4.85 3.08
C LEU A 147 -6.15 -5.56 4.40
N THR A 148 -6.60 -4.83 5.43
CA THR A 148 -6.92 -5.39 6.75
C THR A 148 -8.30 -5.00 7.28
N MET A 149 -8.91 -3.92 6.78
CA MET A 149 -10.20 -3.43 7.28
C MET A 149 -11.06 -2.79 6.19
N ASP A 150 -12.38 -2.76 6.39
CA ASP A 150 -13.31 -2.18 5.42
C ASP A 150 -13.30 -0.64 5.48
N VAL A 151 -12.72 -0.04 4.44
CA VAL A 151 -12.56 1.42 4.33
C VAL A 151 -13.62 2.11 3.47
N ARG A 152 -14.61 1.38 2.94
CA ARG A 152 -15.56 1.93 1.94
C ARG A 152 -16.39 3.11 2.47
N ASN A 153 -16.75 3.07 3.75
CA ASN A 153 -17.66 4.04 4.36
C ASN A 153 -16.97 5.02 5.32
N VAL A 154 -15.64 5.10 5.33
CA VAL A 154 -14.91 5.88 6.35
C VAL A 154 -15.05 7.40 6.19
N ASP A 155 -15.43 7.88 5.00
CA ASP A 155 -15.66 9.31 4.77
C ASP A 155 -16.98 9.79 5.39
N THR A 156 -18.02 8.95 5.37
CA THR A 156 -19.35 9.25 5.92
C THR A 156 -19.52 8.76 7.34
N GLN A 157 -18.76 7.72 7.72
CA GLN A 157 -18.73 7.15 9.06
C GLN A 157 -17.28 7.00 9.52
N PRO A 158 -16.63 8.09 9.98
CA PRO A 158 -15.26 8.06 10.46
C PRO A 158 -15.06 6.99 11.55
N CYS A 159 -13.86 6.41 11.55
CA CYS A 159 -13.48 5.36 12.48
C CYS A 159 -12.00 5.45 12.83
N CYS A 160 -11.59 4.69 13.84
CA CYS A 160 -10.21 4.51 14.21
C CYS A 160 -9.77 3.06 14.03
N SER A 161 -8.62 2.82 13.41
CA SER A 161 -8.09 1.46 13.23
C SER A 161 -7.80 0.77 14.57
N ARG A 162 -7.34 1.53 15.57
CA ARG A 162 -6.94 1.04 16.90
C ARG A 162 -7.45 1.96 17.99
N THR A 163 -8.36 1.45 18.83
CA THR A 163 -8.96 2.19 19.95
C THR A 163 -8.40 1.78 21.31
N ASP A 164 -7.49 0.82 21.33
CA ASP A 164 -6.84 0.21 22.50
C ASP A 164 -5.45 0.78 22.81
N LEU A 165 -4.97 1.71 21.97
CA LEU A 165 -3.76 2.47 22.23
C LEU A 165 -4.09 3.73 23.02
N PHE A 166 -3.34 4.00 24.09
CA PHE A 166 -3.55 5.13 24.99
C PHE A 166 -2.28 5.93 25.22
N TYR A 167 -2.44 7.25 25.34
CA TYR A 167 -1.43 8.13 25.89
C TYR A 167 -1.20 7.83 27.39
N PRO A 168 -0.05 8.26 27.95
CA PRO A 168 0.18 8.23 29.41
C PRO A 168 -0.91 8.94 30.25
N HIS A 169 -1.77 9.74 29.59
CA HIS A 169 -2.86 10.51 30.20
C HIS A 169 -4.27 10.00 29.84
N VAL A 170 -4.42 8.69 29.55
CA VAL A 170 -5.71 7.97 29.38
C VAL A 170 -6.55 8.35 28.14
N GLU A 171 -6.09 9.27 27.30
CA GLU A 171 -6.69 9.56 26.00
C GLU A 171 -6.26 8.50 24.98
N ASN A 172 -7.17 8.05 24.10
CA ASN A 172 -6.78 7.11 23.06
C ASN A 172 -5.83 7.79 22.05
N ASP A 173 -5.00 7.01 21.39
CA ASP A 173 -4.01 7.47 20.41
C ASP A 173 -4.63 7.96 19.08
N CYS A 174 -5.95 8.13 19.08
CA CYS A 174 -6.79 8.46 17.94
C CYS A 174 -7.58 9.75 18.18
N PRO A 175 -6.90 10.88 18.44
CA PRO A 175 -7.56 12.10 18.88
C PRO A 175 -8.53 12.61 17.80
N PRO A 176 -9.73 13.08 18.18
CA PRO A 176 -10.63 13.73 17.26
C PRO A 176 -9.97 14.98 16.66
N GLN A 177 -10.33 15.35 15.42
CA GLN A 177 -9.90 16.64 14.89
C GLN A 177 -10.68 17.77 15.56
N MET A 178 -10.04 18.43 16.53
CA MET A 178 -10.60 19.54 17.31
C MET A 178 -11.23 20.65 16.46
N SER A 179 -10.73 20.91 15.25
CA SER A 179 -11.19 21.99 14.36
C SER A 179 -12.57 21.76 13.72
N ARG A 180 -13.21 20.60 13.88
CA ARG A 180 -14.58 20.32 13.40
C ARG A 180 -15.47 19.58 14.39
N CYS A 181 -15.14 19.57 15.68
CA CYS A 181 -16.12 19.17 16.69
C CYS A 181 -16.96 20.40 17.09
N PRO A 182 -18.22 20.49 16.64
CA PRO A 182 -19.10 21.54 17.13
C PRO A 182 -19.58 21.07 18.50
N LEU A 183 -19.07 21.71 19.56
CA LEU A 183 -19.39 21.48 20.97
C LEU A 183 -18.61 20.33 21.64
N GLU A 184 -18.08 20.61 22.83
CA GLU A 184 -17.25 19.74 23.69
C GLU A 184 -17.86 18.35 23.98
N ASN A 185 -19.17 18.17 23.73
CA ASN A 185 -19.91 16.94 24.02
C ASN A 185 -20.26 16.11 22.76
N MET A 186 -19.83 16.52 21.56
CA MET A 186 -20.14 15.83 20.29
C MET A 186 -18.91 15.28 19.55
N CYS A 187 -17.68 15.58 19.96
CA CYS A 187 -16.58 14.67 19.62
C CYS A 187 -16.90 13.35 20.35
N PRO A 188 -17.01 12.20 19.67
CA PRO A 188 -16.85 10.95 20.38
C PRO A 188 -15.46 11.04 21.03
N THR A 189 -15.41 11.09 22.36
CA THR A 189 -14.17 10.96 23.14
C THR A 189 -13.44 9.66 22.77
N GLN A 190 -14.11 8.75 22.06
CA GLN A 190 -13.56 7.57 21.41
C GLN A 190 -14.22 7.40 20.03
N MET A 191 -13.45 7.57 18.95
CA MET A 191 -13.90 7.10 17.63
C MET A 191 -14.23 5.61 17.71
N ARG A 192 -15.31 5.18 17.03
CA ARG A 192 -15.60 3.76 16.86
C ARG A 192 -14.42 3.05 16.20
N ARG A 193 -14.24 1.76 16.52
CA ARG A 193 -13.29 0.93 15.79
C ARG A 193 -13.70 0.82 14.31
N CYS A 194 -12.72 0.84 13.42
CA CYS A 194 -12.97 0.60 11.99
C CYS A 194 -13.55 -0.80 11.77
N PRO A 195 -14.49 -0.94 10.82
CA PRO A 195 -15.12 -2.22 10.57
C PRO A 195 -14.09 -3.18 9.95
N MET A 196 -14.02 -4.39 10.49
CA MET A 196 -13.21 -5.48 9.91
C MET A 196 -14.06 -6.24 8.90
N TYR A 197 -13.42 -6.92 7.96
CA TYR A 197 -14.15 -7.82 7.06
C TYR A 197 -14.74 -8.99 7.84
N PRO A 198 -15.97 -9.43 7.49
CA PRO A 198 -16.53 -10.66 8.03
C PRO A 198 -15.74 -11.87 7.51
N ASP A 199 -15.86 -12.99 8.22
CA ASP A 199 -15.36 -14.27 7.73
C ASP A 199 -15.90 -14.56 6.32
N PHE A 200 -15.05 -15.15 5.47
CA PHE A 200 -15.37 -15.47 4.06
C PHE A 200 -15.60 -14.25 3.14
N HIS A 201 -15.24 -13.04 3.54
CA HIS A 201 -15.21 -11.91 2.61
C HIS A 201 -14.23 -12.19 1.45
N PRO A 202 -14.51 -11.75 0.20
CA PRO A 202 -13.62 -11.99 -0.94
C PRO A 202 -12.17 -11.50 -0.77
N TRP A 203 -11.96 -10.52 0.11
CA TRP A 203 -10.64 -9.96 0.41
C TRP A 203 -9.95 -10.58 1.64
N MET A 204 -10.48 -11.67 2.21
CA MET A 204 -9.84 -12.33 3.37
C MET A 204 -8.44 -12.86 3.04
N GLU A 205 -8.16 -13.29 1.81
CA GLU A 205 -6.81 -13.66 1.38
C GLU A 205 -5.82 -12.49 1.56
N ALA A 206 -6.26 -11.24 1.34
CA ALA A 206 -5.42 -10.06 1.56
C ALA A 206 -5.10 -9.87 3.04
N VAL A 207 -6.08 -10.08 3.92
CA VAL A 207 -5.91 -9.97 5.38
C VAL A 207 -4.92 -11.03 5.87
N GLU A 208 -5.07 -12.27 5.43
CA GLU A 208 -4.19 -13.39 5.78
C GLU A 208 -2.75 -13.14 5.31
N ALA A 209 -2.58 -12.76 4.04
CA ALA A 209 -1.26 -12.43 3.49
C ALA A 209 -0.61 -11.24 4.20
N PHE A 210 -1.40 -10.23 4.57
CA PHE A 210 -0.91 -9.06 5.30
C PHE A 210 -0.36 -9.46 6.67
N GLU A 211 -1.11 -10.27 7.43
CA GLU A 211 -0.69 -10.71 8.76
C GLU A 211 0.53 -11.64 8.70
N GLU A 212 0.65 -12.47 7.67
CA GLU A 212 1.84 -13.28 7.43
C GLU A 212 3.08 -12.40 7.17
N MET A 213 2.97 -11.42 6.27
CA MET A 213 4.09 -10.53 5.94
C MET A 213 4.45 -9.60 7.11
N ARG A 214 3.47 -9.14 7.88
CA ARG A 214 3.69 -8.42 9.14
C ARG A 214 4.50 -9.26 10.12
N SER A 215 4.18 -10.55 10.21
CA SER A 215 4.84 -11.51 11.09
C SER A 215 6.23 -11.94 10.59
N SER A 216 6.76 -11.32 9.52
CA SER A 216 8.09 -11.64 9.01
C SER A 216 9.18 -11.46 10.06
N ASP A 217 10.23 -12.26 9.99
CA ASP A 217 11.38 -12.15 10.87
C ASP A 217 12.14 -10.83 10.65
N TRP A 218 12.61 -10.19 11.72
CA TRP A 218 13.27 -8.87 11.62
C TRP A 218 14.67 -8.92 11.01
N VAL A 219 15.32 -10.08 11.04
CA VAL A 219 16.69 -10.25 10.53
C VAL A 219 16.67 -10.59 9.04
N THR A 220 15.81 -11.53 8.67
CA THR A 220 15.73 -12.09 7.31
C THR A 220 14.62 -11.47 6.48
N ASN A 221 13.65 -10.82 7.11
CA ASN A 221 12.45 -10.25 6.48
C ASN A 221 11.58 -11.28 5.73
N GLN A 222 11.72 -12.55 6.07
CA GLN A 222 10.89 -13.61 5.53
C GLN A 222 9.62 -13.79 6.36
N PRO A 223 8.46 -14.03 5.73
CA PRO A 223 8.27 -14.37 4.32
C PRO A 223 8.01 -13.18 3.36
N PHE A 224 8.09 -11.92 3.83
CA PHE A 224 7.85 -10.76 2.97
C PHE A 224 8.81 -10.72 1.76
N TYR A 225 10.11 -10.92 1.95
CA TYR A 225 11.07 -10.86 0.85
C TYR A 225 10.85 -11.91 -0.23
N SER A 226 10.60 -13.18 0.13
CA SER A 226 10.29 -14.21 -0.88
C SER A 226 8.98 -13.90 -1.60
N SER A 227 7.95 -13.49 -0.86
CA SER A 227 6.65 -13.14 -1.44
C SER A 227 6.74 -11.93 -2.37
N PHE A 228 7.57 -10.94 -2.04
CA PHE A 228 7.82 -9.78 -2.88
C PHE A 228 8.55 -10.18 -4.17
N GLU A 229 9.59 -11.00 -4.09
CA GLU A 229 10.31 -11.47 -5.27
C GLU A 229 9.38 -12.25 -6.21
N ASP A 230 8.55 -13.15 -5.68
CA ASP A 230 7.60 -13.93 -6.46
C ASP A 230 6.56 -13.02 -7.15
N ALA A 231 5.96 -12.09 -6.40
CA ALA A 231 4.96 -11.16 -6.93
C ALA A 231 5.55 -10.20 -7.97
N TRP A 232 6.75 -9.67 -7.72
CA TRP A 232 7.46 -8.78 -8.63
C TRP A 232 7.90 -9.49 -9.91
N SER A 233 8.36 -10.74 -9.79
CA SER A 233 8.68 -11.61 -10.93
C SER A 233 7.45 -11.81 -11.83
N LYS A 234 6.28 -12.12 -11.25
CA LYS A 234 5.00 -12.20 -11.98
C LYS A 234 4.65 -10.89 -12.68
N ALA A 235 4.61 -9.79 -11.93
CA ALA A 235 4.22 -8.47 -12.43
C ALA A 235 5.14 -7.96 -13.55
N THR A 236 6.40 -8.38 -13.56
CA THR A 236 7.40 -7.95 -14.53
C THR A 236 7.77 -9.01 -15.56
N SER A 237 7.07 -10.14 -15.60
CA SER A 237 7.40 -11.31 -16.43
C SER A 237 7.31 -11.11 -17.94
N VAL A 238 6.79 -9.98 -18.42
CA VAL A 238 6.51 -9.75 -19.86
C VAL A 238 5.52 -10.81 -20.40
N GLY A 239 4.57 -11.26 -19.57
CA GLY A 239 3.62 -12.31 -19.93
C GLY A 239 4.24 -13.71 -20.12
N ARG A 240 5.49 -13.92 -19.69
CA ARG A 240 6.23 -15.19 -19.87
C ARG A 240 6.08 -16.19 -18.72
N ILE A 241 5.20 -15.91 -17.76
CA ILE A 241 4.90 -16.85 -16.67
C ILE A 241 3.53 -17.46 -16.94
N ASP A 242 3.48 -18.79 -16.94
CA ASP A 242 2.26 -19.57 -17.13
C ASP A 242 1.23 -19.26 -16.02
N GLY A 243 -0.04 -19.14 -16.40
CA GLY A 243 -1.14 -18.87 -15.49
C GLY A 243 -1.50 -17.39 -15.30
N LEU A 244 -0.70 -16.45 -15.81
CA LEU A 244 -1.11 -15.04 -15.90
C LEU A 244 -2.06 -14.84 -17.09
N ARG A 245 -3.09 -14.01 -16.90
CA ARG A 245 -3.99 -13.61 -17.99
C ARG A 245 -3.25 -12.64 -18.91
N SER A 246 -3.55 -12.70 -20.21
CA SER A 246 -3.12 -11.65 -21.14
C SER A 246 -3.60 -10.29 -20.64
N LEU A 247 -2.76 -9.27 -20.78
CA LEU A 247 -3.15 -7.90 -20.45
C LEU A 247 -4.36 -7.51 -21.28
N ARG A 248 -5.46 -7.13 -20.61
CA ARG A 248 -6.73 -6.76 -21.27
C ARG A 248 -6.58 -5.55 -22.20
N GLU A 249 -5.57 -4.71 -21.96
CA GLU A 249 -5.26 -3.50 -22.72
C GLU A 249 -3.75 -3.47 -23.04
N SER A 250 -3.29 -4.32 -23.95
CA SER A 250 -1.90 -4.30 -24.41
C SER A 250 -1.64 -3.11 -25.35
N CYS A 251 -0.38 -2.72 -25.47
CA CYS A 251 0.09 -1.78 -26.48
C CYS A 251 0.90 -2.49 -27.58
N ASP A 252 0.77 -3.80 -27.65
CA ASP A 252 1.24 -4.55 -28.79
C ASP A 252 0.32 -4.16 -29.94
N ALA A 253 0.88 -3.61 -31.01
CA ALA A 253 0.12 -3.47 -32.24
C ALA A 253 -0.32 -4.87 -32.62
N ASP A 254 -1.62 -5.11 -32.78
CA ASP A 254 -2.08 -6.23 -33.60
C ASP A 254 -1.25 -6.18 -34.88
N ASP A 255 -0.60 -7.30 -35.21
CA ASP A 255 0.10 -7.48 -36.48
C ASP A 255 -0.92 -7.21 -37.61
N LEU A 256 -1.06 -5.96 -38.02
CA LEU A 256 -1.87 -5.51 -39.16
C LEU A 256 -1.17 -5.83 -40.49
N PHE A 257 -0.36 -6.89 -40.50
CA PHE A 257 0.23 -7.51 -41.68
C PHE A 257 0.29 -9.04 -41.47
N GLN A 258 -0.89 -9.67 -41.41
CA GLN A 258 -1.10 -11.01 -41.99
C GLN A 258 -1.87 -10.87 -43.30
#